data_AF-A0A8J7UGG7-F1
#
_entry.id   AF-A0A8J7UGG7-F1
#
_cell.length_a   1.000
_cell.length_b   1.000
_cell.length_c   1.000
_cell.angle_alpha   90.00
_cell.angle_beta   90.00
_cell.angle_gamma   90.00
#
_symmetry.space_group_name_H-M   'P 1'
#
loop_
_entity.id
_entity.type
_entity.pdbx_description
1 polymer ?
#
loop_
_entity_poly.entity_id
_entity_poly.type
_entity_poly.pdbx_seq_one_letter_code
_entity_poly.pdbx_strand_id
1 'polypeptide(L)' 'MSENNKSVRQPGARENGHLDPLGTNSEIGRKLKQFYDGIVSDTVPDRFADLLSKLEAADSARKKD' A
#
# COMPACT_ATOMS: atom_id res chain seq x y z
N MET A 1 50.98 30.73 -10.11
CA MET A 1 49.52 30.70 -10.35
C MET A 1 48.92 29.54 -9.57
N SER A 2 47.93 29.84 -8.73
CA SER A 2 47.23 28.91 -7.85
C SER A 2 46.28 27.97 -8.60
N GLU A 3 46.17 26.76 -8.05
CA GLU A 3 44.97 25.91 -7.93
C GLU A 3 44.19 25.60 -9.21
N ASN A 4 44.39 24.40 -9.77
CA ASN A 4 43.44 23.83 -10.72
C ASN A 4 42.67 22.66 -10.10
N ASN A 5 41.43 23.02 -9.75
CA ASN A 5 40.21 22.23 -9.72
C ASN A 5 40.09 21.10 -8.69
N LYS A 6 39.32 21.42 -7.65
CA LYS A 6 38.90 20.52 -6.60
C LYS A 6 38.18 19.31 -7.17
N SER A 7 38.55 18.15 -6.62
CA SER A 7 37.74 16.95 -6.52
C SER A 7 36.27 17.31 -6.28
N VAL A 8 35.45 17.20 -7.32
CA VAL A 8 33.99 17.16 -7.17
C VAL A 8 33.67 15.79 -6.57
N ARG A 9 33.85 15.68 -5.25
CA ARG A 9 33.10 14.73 -4.45
C ARG A 9 31.70 15.30 -4.36
N GLN A 10 30.77 14.77 -5.15
CA GLN A 10 29.35 14.99 -4.89
C GLN A 10 29.02 14.40 -3.51
N PRO A 11 28.53 15.21 -2.55
CA PRO A 11 27.99 14.72 -1.31
C PRO A 11 26.46 14.63 -1.42
N GLY A 12 25.91 13.43 -1.21
CA GLY A 12 24.46 13.16 -1.12
C GLY A 12 23.84 12.84 -2.49
N ALA A 13 23.14 11.75 -2.70
CA ALA A 13 22.20 11.11 -1.80
C ALA A 13 22.54 9.63 -1.58
N ARG A 14 22.67 9.27 -0.31
CA ARG A 14 22.37 7.92 0.13
C ARG A 14 20.86 7.75 0.05
N GLU A 15 20.33 7.41 -1.12
CA GLU A 15 18.92 7.02 -1.24
C GLU A 15 18.79 5.51 -0.96
N ASN A 16 19.35 5.09 0.19
CA ASN A 16 19.12 3.78 0.80
C ASN A 16 18.09 3.91 1.93
N GLY A 17 17.03 4.67 1.66
CA GLY A 17 15.94 4.91 2.60
C GLY A 17 14.67 5.10 1.80
N HIS A 18 14.00 3.98 1.51
CA HIS A 18 12.70 3.96 0.83
C HIS A 18 12.74 4.35 -0.65
N LEU A 19 13.46 3.57 -1.47
CA LEU A 19 13.07 3.45 -2.88
C LEU A 19 11.59 3.08 -2.86
N ASP A 20 10.74 3.97 -3.37
CA ASP A 20 9.32 3.66 -3.53
C ASP A 20 9.24 2.30 -4.21
N PRO A 21 8.55 1.30 -3.62
CA PRO A 21 8.50 -0.06 -4.16
C PRO A 21 8.03 -0.11 -5.62
N LEU A 22 7.38 0.96 -6.11
CA LEU A 22 6.90 1.09 -7.48
C LEU A 22 7.84 1.86 -8.41
N GLY A 23 8.92 2.48 -7.91
CA GLY A 23 9.91 3.20 -8.72
C GLY A 23 9.27 4.23 -9.65
N THR A 24 9.47 4.12 -10.96
CA THR A 24 8.84 5.04 -11.93
C THR A 24 7.30 5.03 -11.90
N ASN A 25 6.68 4.01 -11.30
CA ASN A 25 5.23 3.86 -11.14
C ASN A 25 4.71 4.39 -9.79
N SER A 26 5.53 5.07 -9.00
CA SER A 26 5.16 5.74 -7.74
C SER A 26 3.85 6.52 -7.81
N GLU A 27 3.71 7.36 -8.85
CA GLU A 27 2.52 8.20 -9.02
C GLU A 27 1.27 7.37 -9.34
N ILE A 28 1.42 6.22 -9.99
CA ILE A 28 0.31 5.29 -10.27
C ILE A 28 -0.12 4.65 -8.95
N GLY A 29 0.83 4.17 -8.15
CA GLY A 29 0.56 3.62 -6.81
C GLY A 29 -0.15 4.62 -5.90
N ARG A 30 0.33 5.87 -5.87
CA ARG A 30 -0.28 6.94 -5.08
C ARG A 30 -1.72 7.22 -5.50
N LYS A 31 -1.99 7.27 -6.81
CA LYS A 31 -3.34 7.47 -7.35
C LYS A 31 -4.27 6.30 -7.05
N LEU A 32 -3.79 5.06 -7.18
CA LEU A 32 -4.56 3.87 -6.81
C LEU A 32 -4.91 3.91 -5.32
N LYS A 33 -3.93 4.21 -4.46
CA LYS A 33 -4.18 4.35 -3.02
C LYS A 33 -5.24 5.40 -2.74
N GLN A 34 -5.12 6.61 -3.29
CA GLN A 34 -6.12 7.67 -3.13
C GLN A 34 -7.52 7.23 -3.58
N PHE A 35 -7.62 6.49 -4.68
CA PHE A 35 -8.89 5.98 -5.21
C PHE A 35 -9.51 4.93 -4.28
N TYR A 36 -8.71 3.97 -3.80
CA TYR A 36 -9.21 2.92 -2.91
C TYR A 36 -9.46 3.43 -1.48
N ASP A 37 -8.69 4.39 -0.98
CA ASP A 37 -8.91 5.01 0.35
C ASP A 37 -10.32 5.62 0.42
N GLY A 38 -10.81 6.22 -0.67
CA GLY A 38 -12.19 6.72 -0.75
C GLY A 38 -13.25 5.61 -0.71
N ILE A 39 -13.02 4.52 -1.45
CA ILE A 39 -13.96 3.38 -1.52
C ILE A 39 -14.01 2.60 -0.20
N VAL A 40 -12.87 2.45 0.46
CA VAL A 40 -12.76 1.75 1.74
C VAL A 40 -13.36 2.58 2.88
N SER A 41 -13.43 3.91 2.73
CA SER A 41 -14.10 4.78 3.71
C SER A 41 -15.62 4.63 3.73
N ASP A 42 -16.20 4.09 2.66
CA ASP A 42 -17.63 3.83 2.61
C ASP A 42 -18.00 2.68 3.54
N THR A 43 -19.18 2.79 4.17
CA THR A 43 -19.68 1.77 5.10
C THR A 43 -19.77 0.41 4.42
N VAL A 44 -19.19 -0.62 5.04
CA VAL A 44 -19.29 -2.00 4.56
C VAL A 44 -20.77 -2.39 4.44
N PRO A 45 -21.25 -2.82 3.26
CA PRO A 45 -22.65 -3.20 3.08
C PRO A 45 -23.12 -4.35 3.97
N ASP A 46 -24.38 -4.28 4.43
CA ASP A 46 -25.03 -5.29 5.29
C ASP A 46 -25.01 -6.70 4.69
N ARG A 47 -24.91 -6.81 3.35
CA ARG A 47 -24.81 -8.10 2.65
C ARG A 47 -23.59 -8.92 3.05
N PHE A 48 -22.49 -8.26 3.44
CA PHE A 48 -21.31 -8.97 3.94
C PHE A 48 -21.57 -9.57 5.32
N ALA A 49 -22.26 -8.85 6.20
CA ALA A 49 -22.67 -9.37 7.50
C ALA A 49 -23.63 -10.56 7.33
N ASP A 50 -24.62 -10.46 6.44
CA ASP A 50 -25.54 -11.55 6.12
C ASP A 50 -24.81 -12.83 5.67
N LEU A 51 -23.79 -12.68 4.81
CA LEU A 51 -23.00 -13.80 4.30
C LEU A 51 -22.13 -14.42 5.40
N LEU A 52 -21.53 -13.61 6.26
CA LEU A 52 -20.76 -14.07 7.42
C LEU A 52 -21.64 -14.85 8.39
N SER A 53 -22.85 -14.36 8.70
CA SER A 53 -23.80 -15.08 9.56
C SER A 53 -24.25 -16.42 8.96
N LYS A 54 -24.47 -16.46 7.64
CA LYS A 54 -24.80 -17.72 6.93
C LYS A 54 -23.64 -18.71 6.97
N LEU A 55 -22.41 -18.23 6.81
CA LEU A 55 -21.21 -19.06 6.89
C LEU A 55 -21.05 -19.66 8.29
N GLU A 56 -21.19 -18.84 9.33
CA GLU A 56 -21.11 -19.29 10.72
C GLU A 56 -22.19 -20.32 11.07
N ALA A 57 -23.43 -20.11 10.61
CA ALA A 57 -24.52 -21.08 10.77
C ALA A 57 -24.23 -22.40 10.06
N ALA A 58 -23.68 -22.35 8.84
CA ALA A 58 -23.32 -23.55 8.08
C ALA A 58 -22.17 -24.33 8.74
N ASP A 59 -21.13 -23.66 9.22
CA ASP A 59 -20.02 -24.29 9.93
C ASP A 59 -20.45 -24.90 11.27
N SER A 60 -21.37 -24.25 11.98
CA SER A 60 -21.96 -24.76 13.22
C SER A 60 -22.81 -26.01 12.98
N ALA A 61 -23.56 -26.04 11.88
CA ALA A 61 -24.34 -27.22 11.48
C ALA A 61 -23.42 -28.39 11.11
N ARG A 62 -22.36 -28.15 10.33
CA ARG A 62 -21.38 -29.18 9.93
C ARG A 62 -20.57 -29.76 11.09
N LYS A 63 -20.32 -28.99 12.14
CA LYS A 63 -19.61 -29.46 13.35
C LYS A 63 -20.49 -30.28 14.29
N LYS A 64 -21.81 -30.27 14.08
CA LYS A 64 -22.77 -30.96 14.94
C LYS A 64 -23.12 -32.37 14.44
N ASP A 65 -22.74 -32.69 13.20
CA ASP A 65 -22.75 -34.03 12.61
C ASP A 65 -21.39 -34.72 12.82
#